data_AF-A0A358UX76-F1
#
_entry.id   AF-A0A358UX76-F1
#
_cell.length_a   1.000
_cell.length_b   1.000
_cell.length_c   1.000
_cell.angle_alpha   90.00
_cell.angle_beta   90.00
_cell.angle_gamma   90.00
#
_symmetry.space_group_name_H-M   'P 1'
#
loop_
_entity.id
_entity.type
_entity.pdbx_description
1 polymer ?
#
loop_
_entity_poly.entity_id
_entity_poly.type
_entity_poly.pdbx_seq_one_letter_code
_entity_poly.pdbx_strand_id
1 'polypeptide(L)'
;RRKVENAKWKIIWEKSFMISSYLAPLLLGIAFGNVLWGLQLDSTHEYRGTFIGLLGPFPLMVGLTTVALFYCHGALYLSFKTSEELRDRILRCVRGSSFAFAIFFVFLSVSVFFANQRMLRNYSEYSWLYIVPVVTVSSLAALLFASFKGKYILAISASSILIIGMIALGGISLFPEIVPALPESSNSLTIFFAASSKRTLEIMLWIAGAGIPLVVIYTYYVHRIFRGVVKIDETSY
;
A
#
# COMPACT_ATOMS: atom_id res chain seq x y z
N ARG A 1 13.74 5.03 22.54
CA ARG A 1 13.52 3.73 23.22
C ARG A 1 14.63 3.34 24.20
N ARG A 2 15.93 3.27 23.82
CA ARG A 2 17.03 2.87 24.74
C ARG A 2 17.81 4.01 25.44
N LYS A 3 17.34 5.27 25.38
CA LYS A 3 18.01 6.43 26.03
C LYS A 3 17.84 6.50 27.55
N VAL A 4 16.90 5.75 28.12
CA VAL A 4 16.62 5.73 29.56
C VAL A 4 16.56 4.26 29.97
N GLU A 5 17.35 3.88 30.97
CA GLU A 5 17.40 2.53 31.53
C GLU A 5 16.21 2.26 32.45
N ASN A 6 14.99 2.35 31.89
CA ASN A 6 13.75 2.04 32.60
C ASN A 6 12.91 1.07 31.78
N ALA A 7 12.57 -0.07 32.36
CA ALA A 7 11.78 -1.11 31.70
C ALA A 7 10.41 -0.61 31.25
N LYS A 8 9.71 0.20 32.06
CA LYS A 8 8.40 0.77 31.71
C LYS A 8 8.53 1.73 30.53
N TRP A 9 9.57 2.57 30.54
CA TRP A 9 9.87 3.48 29.43
C TRP A 9 10.09 2.73 28.12
N LYS A 10 10.92 1.68 28.16
CA LYS A 10 11.18 0.83 27.00
C LYS A 10 9.87 0.30 26.44
N ILE A 11 9.05 -0.36 27.28
CA ILE A 11 7.75 -0.95 26.91
C ILE A 11 6.80 0.06 26.27
N ILE A 12 6.66 1.25 26.83
CA ILE A 12 5.80 2.31 26.28
C ILE A 12 6.20 2.62 24.85
N TRP A 13 7.50 2.88 24.61
CA TRP A 13 7.97 3.24 23.27
C TRP A 13 7.92 2.09 22.26
N GLU A 14 8.11 0.83 22.68
CA GLU A 14 7.93 -0.31 21.75
C GLU A 14 6.46 -0.46 21.34
N LYS A 15 5.54 -0.31 22.30
CA LYS A 15 4.10 -0.37 22.02
C LYS A 15 3.65 0.79 21.14
N SER A 16 4.09 2.02 21.41
CA SER A 16 3.76 3.18 20.56
C SER A 16 4.28 3.02 19.13
N PHE A 17 5.51 2.53 18.97
CA PHE A 17 6.07 2.26 17.63
C PHE A 17 5.31 1.16 16.90
N MET A 18 4.94 0.09 17.61
CA MET A 18 4.14 -1.00 17.06
C MET A 18 2.76 -0.50 16.61
N ILE A 19 2.03 0.21 17.48
CA ILE A 19 0.68 0.71 17.18
C ILE A 19 0.72 1.66 15.98
N SER A 20 1.65 2.62 15.96
CA SER A 20 1.77 3.56 14.84
C SER A 20 2.12 2.87 13.51
N SER A 21 2.94 1.82 13.55
CA SER A 21 3.31 1.04 12.35
C SER A 21 2.13 0.28 11.75
N TYR A 22 1.11 -0.10 12.54
CA TYR A 22 -0.14 -0.67 12.04
C TYR A 22 -1.16 0.40 11.67
N LEU A 23 -1.26 1.46 12.49
CA LEU A 23 -2.27 2.50 12.34
C LEU A 23 -2.05 3.33 11.07
N ALA A 24 -0.80 3.66 10.73
CA ALA A 24 -0.49 4.43 9.52
C ALA A 24 -0.99 3.75 8.22
N PRO A 25 -0.62 2.49 7.91
CA PRO A 25 -1.15 1.81 6.73
C PRO A 25 -2.66 1.53 6.80
N LEU A 26 -3.21 1.30 8.01
CA LEU A 26 -4.65 1.13 8.18
C LEU A 26 -5.41 2.39 7.76
N LEU A 27 -5.02 3.55 8.29
CA LEU A 27 -5.65 4.84 7.97
C LEU A 27 -5.42 5.23 6.51
N LEU A 28 -4.24 4.95 5.96
CA LEU A 28 -3.95 5.14 4.53
C LEU A 28 -4.92 4.34 3.66
N GLY A 29 -5.10 3.04 3.95
CA GLY A 29 -6.02 2.20 3.21
C GLY A 29 -7.49 2.60 3.40
N ILE A 30 -7.88 3.05 4.60
CA ILE A 30 -9.23 3.61 4.83
C ILE A 30 -9.44 4.88 3.99
N ALA A 31 -8.47 5.79 3.95
CA ALA A 31 -8.57 7.00 3.16
C ALA A 31 -8.72 6.67 1.67
N PHE A 32 -7.86 5.81 1.12
CA PHE A 32 -7.96 5.35 -0.27
C PHE A 32 -9.26 4.59 -0.54
N GLY A 33 -9.71 3.75 0.38
CA GLY A 33 -10.96 3.01 0.26
C GLY A 33 -12.19 3.91 0.22
N ASN A 34 -12.20 5.01 0.97
CA ASN A 34 -13.25 6.02 0.88
C ASN A 34 -13.24 6.74 -0.48
N VAL A 35 -12.06 7.08 -1.00
CA VAL A 35 -11.94 7.70 -2.33
C VAL A 35 -12.42 6.73 -3.41
N LEU A 36 -12.03 5.46 -3.33
CA LEU A 36 -12.46 4.39 -4.25
C LEU A 36 -13.97 4.14 -4.20
N TRP A 37 -14.58 4.24 -3.02
CA TRP A 37 -16.02 4.10 -2.86
C TRP A 37 -16.78 5.34 -3.35
N GLY A 38 -16.22 6.52 -3.10
CA GLY A 38 -16.81 7.84 -3.33
C GLY A 38 -17.12 8.57 -2.02
N LEU A 39 -17.00 9.89 -2.05
CA LEU A 39 -17.22 10.78 -0.90
C LEU A 39 -18.51 11.59 -1.05
N GLN A 40 -19.13 11.95 0.08
CA GLN A 40 -20.30 12.82 0.11
C GLN A 40 -19.89 14.27 -0.11
N LEU A 41 -19.84 14.69 -1.37
CA LEU A 41 -19.48 16.05 -1.78
C LEU A 41 -20.73 16.84 -2.14
N ASP A 42 -20.83 18.08 -1.66
CA ASP A 42 -21.88 19.00 -2.07
C ASP A 42 -21.55 19.76 -3.36
N SER A 43 -22.41 20.69 -3.77
CA SER A 43 -22.25 21.50 -4.98
C SER A 43 -21.03 22.42 -4.96
N THR A 44 -20.41 22.63 -3.79
CA THR A 44 -19.14 23.37 -3.65
C THR A 44 -17.92 22.45 -3.62
N HIS A 45 -18.12 21.14 -3.85
CA HIS A 45 -17.10 20.09 -3.73
C HIS A 45 -16.54 19.91 -2.31
N GLU A 46 -17.28 20.39 -1.30
CA GLU A 46 -16.90 20.21 0.11
C GLU A 46 -17.50 18.93 0.68
N TYR A 47 -16.73 18.27 1.56
CA TYR A 47 -17.18 17.04 2.21
C TYR A 47 -18.23 17.35 3.28
N ARG A 48 -19.43 16.76 3.13
CA ARG A 48 -20.55 16.89 4.08
C ARG A 48 -20.78 15.70 5.00
N GLY A 49 -19.97 14.64 4.87
CA GLY A 49 -20.11 13.46 5.72
C GLY A 49 -19.50 13.65 7.11
N THR A 50 -19.60 12.62 7.94
CA THR A 50 -18.99 12.60 9.28
C THR A 50 -17.68 11.82 9.29
N PHE A 51 -16.83 12.04 10.29
CA PHE A 51 -15.60 11.27 10.47
C PHE A 51 -15.88 9.77 10.66
N ILE A 52 -16.88 9.43 11.49
CA ILE A 52 -17.26 8.03 11.74
C ILE A 52 -17.82 7.39 10.46
N GLY A 53 -18.49 8.16 9.61
CA GLY A 53 -18.98 7.70 8.30
C GLY A 53 -17.86 7.22 7.36
N LEU A 54 -16.61 7.65 7.56
CA LEU A 54 -15.45 7.18 6.79
C LEU A 54 -15.01 5.77 7.21
N LEU A 55 -15.47 5.26 8.36
CA LEU A 55 -15.16 3.91 8.85
C LEU A 55 -16.17 2.88 8.36
N GLY A 56 -16.59 3.00 7.10
CA GLY A 56 -17.49 2.04 6.46
C GLY A 56 -16.83 0.67 6.22
N PRO A 57 -17.62 -0.39 5.95
CA PRO A 57 -17.10 -1.74 5.75
C PRO A 57 -16.07 -1.86 4.62
N PHE A 58 -16.33 -1.20 3.48
CA PHE A 58 -15.42 -1.24 2.33
C PHE A 58 -14.09 -0.52 2.60
N PRO A 59 -14.07 0.76 3.07
CA PRO A 59 -12.81 1.41 3.47
C PRO A 59 -12.02 0.64 4.53
N LEU A 60 -12.68 0.07 5.54
CA LEU A 60 -12.04 -0.75 6.56
C LEU A 60 -11.36 -1.99 5.96
N MET A 61 -12.04 -2.67 5.03
CA MET A 61 -11.48 -3.82 4.32
C MET A 61 -10.25 -3.44 3.49
N VAL A 62 -10.25 -2.29 2.80
CA VAL A 62 -9.07 -1.77 2.09
C VAL A 62 -7.94 -1.47 3.08
N GLY A 63 -8.25 -0.86 4.22
CA GLY A 63 -7.33 -0.64 5.34
C GLY A 63 -6.67 -1.92 5.84
N LEU A 64 -7.45 -2.95 6.16
CA LEU A 64 -6.96 -4.24 6.64
C LEU A 64 -6.12 -4.96 5.57
N THR A 65 -6.53 -4.89 4.30
CA THR A 65 -5.75 -5.42 3.16
C THR A 65 -4.39 -4.74 3.07
N THR A 66 -4.34 -3.42 3.24
CA THR A 66 -3.11 -2.62 3.21
C THR A 66 -2.17 -3.01 4.35
N VAL A 67 -2.70 -3.17 5.57
CA VAL A 67 -1.93 -3.65 6.73
C VAL A 67 -1.35 -5.04 6.47
N ALA A 68 -2.15 -5.98 5.97
CA ALA A 68 -1.70 -7.34 5.68
C ALA A 68 -0.59 -7.36 4.62
N LEU A 69 -0.73 -6.55 3.56
CA LEU A 69 0.28 -6.40 2.51
C LEU A 69 1.60 -5.85 3.05
N PHE A 70 1.54 -4.77 3.83
CA PHE A 70 2.74 -4.12 4.36
C PHE A 70 3.43 -4.98 5.43
N TYR A 71 2.66 -5.69 6.26
CA TYR A 71 3.23 -6.66 7.19
C TYR A 71 3.97 -7.78 6.43
N CYS A 72 3.35 -8.34 5.39
CA CYS A 72 3.96 -9.41 4.59
C CYS A 72 5.24 -8.92 3.89
N HIS A 73 5.17 -7.76 3.22
CA HIS A 73 6.32 -7.16 2.52
C HIS A 73 7.45 -6.79 3.50
N GLY A 74 7.11 -6.23 4.66
CA GLY A 74 8.07 -5.93 5.72
C GLY A 74 8.74 -7.17 6.32
N ALA A 75 7.97 -8.25 6.54
CA ALA A 75 8.52 -9.53 7.01
C ALA A 75 9.45 -10.17 5.96
N LEU A 76 9.09 -10.09 4.67
CA LEU A 76 9.95 -10.51 3.57
C LEU A 76 11.25 -9.71 3.54
N TYR A 77 11.18 -8.38 3.63
CA TYR A 77 12.36 -7.53 3.68
C TYR A 77 13.25 -7.87 4.89
N LEU A 78 12.66 -8.07 6.06
CA LEU A 78 13.39 -8.44 7.27
C LEU A 78 14.12 -9.78 7.11
N SER A 79 13.52 -10.75 6.41
CA SER A 79 14.16 -12.05 6.16
C SER A 79 15.50 -11.96 5.41
N PHE A 80 15.73 -10.90 4.63
CA PHE A 80 17.02 -10.62 3.97
C PHE A 80 18.06 -9.97 4.88
N LYS A 81 17.62 -9.34 5.96
CA LYS A 81 18.46 -8.57 6.88
C LYS A 81 18.80 -9.31 8.16
N THR A 82 18.30 -10.53 8.33
CA THR A 82 18.41 -11.31 9.56
C THR A 82 19.28 -12.57 9.39
N SER A 83 19.91 -13.01 10.49
CA SER A 83 20.70 -14.24 10.57
C SER A 83 19.83 -15.50 10.40
N GLU A 84 20.47 -16.64 10.13
CA GLU A 84 19.74 -17.90 9.84
C GLU A 84 18.85 -18.36 11.00
N GLU A 85 19.32 -18.22 12.24
CA GLU A 85 18.59 -18.63 13.45
C GLU A 85 17.24 -17.92 13.62
N LEU A 86 17.18 -16.62 13.32
CA LEU A 86 15.96 -15.83 13.44
C LEU A 86 15.14 -15.82 12.14
N ARG A 87 15.77 -16.14 11.00
CA ARG A 87 15.12 -16.21 9.68
C ARG A 87 13.97 -17.21 9.67
N ASP A 88 14.12 -18.39 10.27
CA ASP A 88 13.05 -19.41 10.29
C ASP A 88 11.77 -18.94 11.02
N ARG A 89 11.93 -18.14 12.08
CA ARG A 89 10.78 -17.51 12.76
C ARG A 89 10.09 -16.49 11.86
N ILE A 90 10.88 -15.64 11.19
CA ILE A 90 10.34 -14.63 10.25
C ILE A 90 9.63 -15.31 9.09
N LEU A 91 10.15 -16.43 8.58
CA LEU A 91 9.51 -17.16 7.47
C LEU A 91 8.16 -17.75 7.83
N ARG A 92 7.95 -18.16 9.09
CA ARG A 92 6.61 -18.53 9.57
C ARG A 92 5.66 -17.33 9.55
N CYS A 93 6.12 -16.15 9.96
CA CYS A 93 5.35 -14.91 9.86
C CYS A 93 5.05 -14.53 8.40
N VAL A 94 6.01 -14.69 7.49
CA VAL A 94 5.82 -14.46 6.04
C VAL A 94 4.73 -15.37 5.50
N ARG A 95 4.78 -16.68 5.77
CA ARG A 95 3.76 -17.62 5.30
C ARG A 95 2.37 -17.27 5.83
N GLY A 96 2.25 -17.07 7.14
CA GLY A 96 0.97 -16.71 7.78
C GLY A 96 0.39 -15.39 7.23
N SER A 97 1.23 -14.36 7.10
CA SER A 97 0.80 -13.07 6.57
C SER A 97 0.51 -13.07 5.07
N SER A 98 1.25 -13.84 4.27
CA SER A 98 0.97 -14.00 2.84
C SER A 98 -0.40 -14.63 2.60
N PHE A 99 -0.79 -15.60 3.43
CA PHE A 99 -2.11 -16.23 3.37
C PHE A 99 -3.21 -15.29 3.86
N ALA A 100 -2.97 -14.56 4.96
CA ALA A 100 -3.90 -13.54 5.44
C ALA A 100 -4.13 -12.44 4.39
N PHE A 101 -3.07 -11.95 3.75
CA PHE A 101 -3.16 -11.00 2.65
C PHE A 101 -3.95 -11.57 1.47
N ALA A 102 -3.71 -12.84 1.09
CA ALA A 102 -4.45 -13.48 0.01
C ALA A 102 -5.96 -13.54 0.28
N ILE A 103 -6.36 -13.88 1.52
CA ILE A 103 -7.78 -13.87 1.92
C ILE A 103 -8.37 -12.47 1.79
N PHE A 104 -7.72 -11.45 2.35
CA PHE A 104 -8.20 -10.07 2.25
C PHE A 104 -8.26 -9.57 0.82
N PHE A 105 -7.26 -9.90 -0.01
CA PHE A 105 -7.23 -9.55 -1.42
C PHE A 105 -8.40 -10.18 -2.20
N VAL A 106 -8.66 -11.48 -1.98
CA VAL A 106 -9.79 -12.17 -2.63
C VAL A 106 -11.11 -11.55 -2.19
N PHE A 107 -11.30 -11.32 -0.88
CA PHE A 107 -12.53 -10.73 -0.36
C PHE A 107 -12.75 -9.30 -0.88
N LEU A 108 -11.68 -8.50 -0.96
CA LEU A 108 -11.70 -7.16 -1.56
C LEU A 108 -12.05 -7.22 -3.05
N SER A 109 -11.43 -8.13 -3.81
CA SER A 109 -11.68 -8.29 -5.25
C SER A 109 -13.13 -8.70 -5.53
N VAL A 110 -13.66 -9.65 -4.75
CA VAL A 110 -15.06 -10.08 -4.81
C VAL A 110 -15.98 -8.91 -4.47
N SER A 111 -15.69 -8.16 -3.40
CA SER A 111 -16.48 -7.00 -3.00
C SER A 111 -16.52 -5.92 -4.08
N VAL A 112 -15.39 -5.60 -4.73
CA VAL A 112 -15.35 -4.65 -5.85
C VAL A 112 -16.23 -5.12 -7.00
N PHE A 113 -16.13 -6.40 -7.36
CA PHE A 113 -16.90 -6.99 -8.46
C PHE A 113 -18.42 -6.91 -8.24
N PHE A 114 -18.89 -7.14 -7.03
CA PHE A 114 -20.33 -7.13 -6.72
C PHE A 114 -20.87 -5.76 -6.32
N ALA A 115 -20.09 -4.94 -5.60
CA ALA A 115 -20.60 -3.73 -4.96
C ALA A 115 -20.51 -2.48 -5.85
N ASN A 116 -19.54 -2.41 -6.77
CA ASN A 116 -19.30 -1.16 -7.51
C ASN A 116 -18.80 -1.37 -8.94
N GLN A 117 -19.74 -1.60 -9.87
CA GLN A 117 -19.46 -1.72 -11.31
C GLN A 117 -18.80 -0.47 -11.91
N ARG A 118 -18.92 0.72 -11.27
CA ARG A 118 -18.23 1.95 -11.71
C ARG A 118 -16.72 1.76 -11.77
N MET A 119 -16.15 1.03 -10.80
CA MET A 119 -14.71 0.77 -10.71
C MET A 119 -14.19 -0.08 -11.88
N LEU A 120 -15.09 -0.81 -12.56
CA LEU A 120 -14.76 -1.67 -13.70
C LEU A 120 -14.94 -0.98 -15.05
N ARG A 121 -15.53 0.22 -15.09
CA ARG A 121 -15.88 0.94 -16.33
C ARG A 121 -14.70 1.07 -17.29
N ASN A 122 -13.53 1.48 -16.80
CA ASN A 122 -12.37 1.71 -17.66
C ASN A 122 -11.80 0.43 -18.28
N TYR A 123 -11.99 -0.72 -17.63
CA TYR A 123 -11.59 -2.01 -18.18
C TYR A 123 -12.50 -2.45 -19.34
N SER A 124 -13.78 -2.08 -19.31
CA SER A 124 -14.70 -2.34 -20.42
C SER A 124 -14.42 -1.45 -21.63
N GLU A 125 -13.98 -0.21 -21.41
CA GLU A 125 -13.63 0.74 -22.48
C GLU A 125 -12.26 0.42 -23.10
N TYR A 126 -11.27 0.09 -22.26
CA TYR A 126 -9.91 -0.22 -22.68
C TYR A 126 -9.52 -1.63 -22.26
N SER A 127 -9.88 -2.64 -23.07
CA SER A 127 -9.66 -4.05 -22.72
C SER A 127 -8.19 -4.44 -22.50
N TRP A 128 -7.23 -3.69 -23.04
CA TRP A 128 -5.81 -3.94 -22.75
C TRP A 128 -5.43 -3.70 -21.28
N LEU A 129 -6.22 -2.90 -20.53
CA LEU A 129 -6.00 -2.64 -19.11
C LEU A 129 -6.18 -3.89 -18.23
N TYR A 130 -6.84 -4.95 -18.74
CA TYR A 130 -6.94 -6.23 -18.03
C TYR A 130 -5.58 -6.89 -17.77
N ILE A 131 -4.48 -6.43 -18.42
CA ILE A 131 -3.13 -6.86 -18.06
C ILE A 131 -2.80 -6.58 -16.59
N VAL A 132 -3.29 -5.47 -16.03
CA VAL A 132 -2.99 -5.07 -14.65
C VAL A 132 -3.58 -6.04 -13.61
N PRO A 133 -4.88 -6.38 -13.62
CA PRO A 133 -5.42 -7.39 -12.71
C PRO A 133 -4.79 -8.77 -12.94
N VAL A 134 -4.50 -9.16 -14.18
CA VAL A 134 -3.84 -10.45 -14.48
C VAL A 134 -2.45 -10.53 -13.86
N VAL A 135 -1.63 -9.48 -14.03
CA VAL A 135 -0.30 -9.39 -13.42
C VAL A 135 -0.38 -9.36 -11.90
N THR A 136 -1.36 -8.65 -11.34
CA THR A 136 -1.56 -8.56 -9.88
C THR A 136 -1.92 -9.93 -9.29
N VAL A 137 -2.88 -10.64 -9.87
CA VAL A 137 -3.29 -11.99 -9.43
C VAL A 137 -2.15 -13.00 -9.61
N SER A 138 -1.43 -12.93 -10.73
CA SER A 138 -0.27 -13.79 -10.98
C SER A 138 0.86 -13.53 -9.98
N SER A 139 1.06 -12.27 -9.58
CA SER A 139 2.01 -11.88 -8.53
C SER A 139 1.58 -12.38 -7.15
N LEU A 140 0.28 -12.44 -6.85
CA LEU A 140 -0.22 -13.10 -5.63
C LEU A 140 0.09 -14.60 -5.62
N ALA A 141 -0.17 -15.29 -6.72
CA ALA A 141 0.17 -16.71 -6.84
C ALA A 141 1.69 -16.94 -6.67
N ALA A 142 2.51 -16.10 -7.31
CA ALA A 142 3.97 -16.15 -7.18
C ALA A 142 4.43 -15.88 -5.75
N LEU A 143 3.83 -14.90 -5.05
CA LEU A 143 4.11 -14.59 -3.65
C LEU A 143 3.83 -15.79 -2.76
N LEU A 144 2.64 -16.40 -2.88
CA LEU A 144 2.27 -17.58 -2.10
C LEU A 144 3.24 -18.73 -2.37
N PHE A 145 3.42 -19.11 -3.64
CA PHE A 145 4.34 -20.18 -4.03
C PHE A 145 5.76 -19.96 -3.48
N ALA A 146 6.30 -18.75 -3.65
CA ALA A 146 7.66 -18.41 -3.23
C ALA A 146 7.80 -18.43 -1.69
N SER A 147 6.77 -17.99 -0.96
CA SER A 147 6.75 -17.97 0.51
C SER A 147 6.78 -19.37 1.12
N PHE A 148 6.13 -20.35 0.48
CA PHE A 148 6.15 -21.75 0.91
C PHE A 148 7.40 -22.51 0.44
N LYS A 149 7.93 -22.20 -0.76
CA LYS A 149 9.13 -22.84 -1.32
C LYS A 149 10.45 -22.22 -0.86
N GLY A 150 10.43 -21.16 -0.05
CA GLY A 150 11.63 -20.48 0.43
C GLY A 150 12.39 -19.72 -0.67
N LYS A 151 11.72 -19.34 -1.77
CA LYS A 151 12.34 -18.57 -2.87
C LYS A 151 12.24 -17.07 -2.57
N TYR A 152 13.10 -16.57 -1.69
CA TYR A 152 12.96 -15.23 -1.09
C TYR A 152 12.98 -14.08 -2.11
N ILE A 153 13.88 -14.13 -3.09
CA ILE A 153 14.00 -13.08 -4.12
C ILE A 153 12.71 -13.00 -4.94
N LEU A 154 12.16 -14.15 -5.31
CA LEU A 154 10.88 -14.20 -6.02
C LEU A 154 9.74 -13.64 -5.14
N ALA A 155 9.71 -13.97 -3.85
CA ALA A 155 8.66 -13.49 -2.94
C ALA A 155 8.70 -11.96 -2.74
N ILE A 156 9.89 -11.36 -2.57
CA ILE A 156 10.00 -9.90 -2.43
C ILE A 156 9.70 -9.17 -3.73
N SER A 157 10.13 -9.69 -4.88
CA SER A 157 9.76 -9.14 -6.19
C SER A 157 8.26 -9.23 -6.42
N ALA A 158 7.64 -10.38 -6.14
CA ALA A 158 6.20 -10.59 -6.27
C ALA A 158 5.39 -9.65 -5.38
N SER A 159 5.79 -9.47 -4.10
CA SER A 159 5.12 -8.51 -3.21
C SER A 159 5.31 -7.05 -3.65
N SER A 160 6.44 -6.70 -4.26
CA SER A 160 6.68 -5.35 -4.80
C SER A 160 5.79 -5.09 -6.02
N ILE A 161 5.68 -6.06 -6.94
CA ILE A 161 4.79 -5.99 -8.11
C ILE A 161 3.33 -5.93 -7.65
N LEU A 162 2.96 -6.66 -6.60
CA LEU A 162 1.62 -6.57 -5.99
C LEU A 162 1.29 -5.17 -5.49
N ILE A 163 2.22 -4.50 -4.79
CA ILE A 163 2.00 -3.12 -4.33
C ILE A 163 1.75 -2.19 -5.52
N ILE A 164 2.59 -2.29 -6.57
CA ILE A 164 2.42 -1.50 -7.80
C ILE A 164 1.08 -1.82 -8.48
N GLY A 165 0.74 -3.11 -8.58
CA GLY A 165 -0.52 -3.59 -9.15
C GLY A 165 -1.74 -3.06 -8.41
N MET A 166 -1.74 -3.10 -7.07
CA MET A 166 -2.82 -2.56 -6.24
C MET A 166 -3.02 -1.05 -6.43
N ILE A 167 -1.93 -0.30 -6.50
CA ILE A 167 -1.98 1.15 -6.78
C ILE A 167 -2.52 1.40 -8.20
N ALA A 168 -2.03 0.65 -9.18
CA ALA A 168 -2.47 0.77 -10.57
C ALA A 168 -3.96 0.42 -10.73
N LEU A 169 -4.45 -0.65 -10.09
CA LEU A 169 -5.86 -1.02 -10.07
C LEU A 169 -6.72 0.13 -9.54
N GLY A 170 -6.32 0.74 -8.42
CA GLY A 170 -7.01 1.89 -7.86
C GLY A 170 -7.00 3.11 -8.79
N GLY A 171 -5.84 3.46 -9.33
CA GLY A 171 -5.71 4.59 -10.27
C GLY A 171 -6.52 4.41 -11.55
N ILE A 172 -6.49 3.21 -12.13
CA ILE A 172 -7.32 2.86 -13.30
C ILE A 172 -8.80 2.91 -12.92
N SER A 173 -9.19 2.44 -11.74
CA SER A 173 -10.61 2.47 -11.33
C SER A 173 -11.14 3.89 -11.13
N LEU A 174 -10.27 4.80 -10.69
CA LEU A 174 -10.62 6.19 -10.39
C LEU A 174 -10.66 7.08 -11.64
N PHE A 175 -9.73 6.90 -12.58
CA PHE A 175 -9.62 7.76 -13.76
C PHE A 175 -10.97 7.92 -14.50
N PRO A 176 -11.38 9.14 -14.93
CA PRO A 176 -10.68 10.43 -14.80
C PRO A 176 -10.93 11.17 -13.48
N GLU A 177 -11.72 10.59 -12.57
CA GLU A 177 -12.07 11.17 -11.28
C GLU A 177 -10.94 10.93 -10.28
N ILE A 178 -10.47 11.98 -9.60
CA ILE A 178 -9.53 11.80 -8.48
C ILE A 178 -10.32 11.62 -7.17
N VAL A 179 -11.47 12.29 -7.08
CA VAL A 179 -12.39 12.16 -5.93
C VAL A 179 -13.82 11.99 -6.46
N PRO A 180 -14.32 10.75 -6.59
CA PRO A 180 -15.70 10.48 -6.98
C PRO A 180 -16.68 10.99 -5.92
N ALA A 181 -17.75 11.65 -6.34
CA ALA A 181 -18.82 12.11 -5.46
C ALA A 181 -20.00 11.13 -5.40
N LEU A 182 -20.67 11.12 -4.24
CA LEU A 182 -21.94 10.46 -3.96
C LEU A 182 -22.90 11.45 -3.27
N PRO A 183 -24.22 11.35 -3.47
CA PRO A 183 -24.90 10.46 -4.42
C PRO A 183 -24.86 10.96 -5.87
N GLU A 184 -24.66 12.27 -6.07
CA GLU A 184 -24.62 12.89 -7.40
C GLU A 184 -23.21 12.85 -7.98
N SER A 185 -23.04 12.16 -9.11
CA SER A 185 -21.74 12.05 -9.77
C SER A 185 -21.27 13.36 -10.40
N SER A 186 -22.14 14.34 -10.62
CA SER A 186 -21.82 15.67 -11.15
C SER A 186 -20.87 16.47 -10.26
N ASN A 187 -20.86 16.20 -8.95
CA ASN A 187 -19.98 16.88 -8.00
C ASN A 187 -18.59 16.23 -7.90
N SER A 188 -18.29 15.21 -8.71
CA SER A 188 -17.00 14.49 -8.69
C SER A 188 -15.87 15.39 -9.17
N LEU A 189 -14.73 15.36 -8.48
CA LEU A 189 -13.54 16.09 -8.88
C LEU A 189 -12.73 15.26 -9.87
N THR A 190 -12.60 15.76 -11.11
CA THR A 190 -11.77 15.15 -12.14
C THR A 190 -10.36 15.72 -12.15
N ILE A 191 -9.42 14.97 -12.73
CA ILE A 191 -8.03 15.41 -12.90
C ILE A 191 -7.92 16.73 -13.68
N PHE A 192 -8.87 17.02 -14.57
CA PHE A 192 -8.84 18.22 -15.40
C PHE A 192 -9.30 19.47 -14.65
N PHE A 193 -10.27 19.33 -13.74
CA PHE A 193 -10.76 20.45 -12.93
C PHE A 193 -9.92 20.68 -11.67
N ALA A 194 -9.38 19.61 -11.07
CA ALA A 194 -8.57 19.68 -9.86
C ALA A 194 -7.07 20.00 -10.12
N ALA A 195 -6.67 20.13 -11.38
CA ALA A 195 -5.28 20.42 -11.73
C ALA A 195 -4.88 21.86 -11.38
N SER A 196 -3.62 22.02 -10.99
CA SER A 196 -2.98 23.34 -10.86
C SER A 196 -2.78 24.01 -12.22
N SER A 197 -2.41 25.30 -12.22
CA SER A 197 -2.06 26.03 -13.44
C SER A 197 -0.97 25.31 -14.27
N LYS A 198 -1.02 25.43 -15.60
CA LYS A 198 -0.05 24.81 -16.51
C LYS A 198 1.40 25.13 -16.13
N ARG A 199 1.69 26.40 -15.79
CA ARG A 199 3.02 26.84 -15.37
C ARG A 199 3.49 26.13 -14.10
N THR A 200 2.59 25.98 -13.11
CA THR A 200 2.91 25.25 -11.88
C THR A 200 3.20 23.77 -12.17
N LEU A 201 2.40 23.14 -13.05
CA LEU A 201 2.58 21.74 -13.42
C LEU A 201 3.89 21.50 -14.17
N GLU A 202 4.26 22.38 -15.10
CA GLU A 202 5.54 22.33 -15.82
C GLU A 202 6.74 22.45 -14.86
N ILE A 203 6.67 23.36 -13.88
CA ILE A 203 7.73 23.50 -12.87
C ILE A 203 7.85 22.22 -12.02
N MET A 204 6.71 21.68 -11.56
CA MET A 204 6.71 20.45 -10.76
C MET A 204 7.19 19.23 -11.55
N LEU A 205 6.93 19.19 -12.86
CA LEU A 205 7.46 18.15 -13.74
C LEU A 205 8.99 18.18 -13.79
N TRP A 206 9.60 19.36 -13.92
CA TRP A 206 11.06 19.49 -13.89
C TRP A 206 11.66 19.11 -12.52
N ILE A 207 11.02 19.54 -11.43
CA ILE A 207 11.45 19.19 -10.07
C ILE A 207 11.36 17.67 -9.86
N ALA A 208 10.24 17.05 -10.20
CA ALA A 208 10.07 15.60 -10.08
C ALA A 208 11.01 14.83 -11.02
N GLY A 209 11.20 15.32 -12.24
CA GLY A 209 12.09 14.73 -13.25
C GLY A 209 13.55 14.70 -12.81
N ALA A 210 14.03 15.70 -12.07
CA ALA A 210 15.38 15.69 -11.48
C ALA A 210 15.41 14.98 -10.11
N GLY A 211 14.40 15.21 -9.27
CA GLY A 211 14.34 14.74 -7.88
C GLY A 211 14.14 13.23 -7.76
N ILE A 212 13.26 12.62 -8.57
CA ILE A 212 12.99 11.18 -8.50
C ILE A 212 14.26 10.37 -8.84
N PRO A 213 14.98 10.63 -9.95
CA PRO A 213 16.23 9.92 -10.23
C PRO A 213 17.27 10.10 -9.12
N LEU A 214 17.40 11.30 -8.56
CA LEU A 214 18.34 11.57 -7.46
C LEU A 214 18.00 10.72 -6.22
N VAL A 215 16.73 10.70 -5.81
CA VAL A 215 16.27 9.88 -4.69
C VAL A 215 16.51 8.40 -4.97
N VAL A 216 16.21 7.91 -6.17
CA VAL A 216 16.44 6.50 -6.55
C VAL A 216 17.92 6.14 -6.49
N ILE A 217 18.81 6.99 -7.04
CA ILE A 217 20.27 6.78 -7.01
C ILE A 217 20.77 6.74 -5.56
N TYR A 218 20.35 7.70 -4.74
CA TYR A 218 20.71 7.76 -3.33
C TYR A 218 20.22 6.51 -2.57
N THR A 219 18.95 6.13 -2.73
CA THR A 219 18.38 4.95 -2.10
C THR A 219 19.10 3.67 -2.53
N TYR A 220 19.42 3.54 -3.82
CA TYR A 220 20.22 2.42 -4.34
C TYR A 220 21.62 2.39 -3.73
N TYR A 221 22.29 3.54 -3.63
CA TYR A 221 23.63 3.67 -3.04
C TYR A 221 23.63 3.25 -1.57
N VAL A 222 22.69 3.75 -0.77
CA VAL A 222 22.52 3.36 0.64
C VAL A 222 22.27 1.86 0.76
N HIS A 223 21.34 1.30 -0.03
CA HIS A 223 21.08 -0.13 -0.04
C HIS A 223 22.24 -0.96 -0.54
N ARG A 224 23.15 -0.38 -1.34
CA ARG A 224 24.38 -1.01 -1.83
C ARG A 224 25.48 -1.03 -0.78
N ILE A 225 25.64 0.04 -0.01
CA ILE A 225 26.60 0.11 1.10
C ILE A 225 26.17 -0.83 2.22
N PHE A 226 24.92 -0.73 2.66
CA PHE A 226 24.41 -1.52 3.79
C PHE A 226 23.87 -2.89 3.34
N ARG A 227 24.51 -3.54 2.36
CA ARG A 227 24.15 -4.90 1.95
C ARG A 227 24.57 -5.91 3.00
N GLY A 228 23.84 -7.01 3.06
CA GLY A 228 24.10 -8.11 4.00
C GLY A 228 23.23 -8.06 5.25
N VAL A 229 23.50 -9.02 6.11
CA VAL A 229 22.80 -9.26 7.39
C VAL A 229 23.27 -8.24 8.42
N VAL A 230 22.34 -7.72 9.21
CA VAL A 230 22.66 -6.84 10.34
C VAL A 230 23.37 -7.65 11.42
N LYS A 231 24.61 -7.28 11.74
CA LYS A 231 25.36 -7.83 12.88
C LYS A 231 25.12 -6.91 14.08
N ILE A 232 24.81 -7.50 15.23
CA ILE A 232 24.68 -6.75 16.48
C ILE A 232 26.09 -6.59 17.05
N ASP A 233 26.56 -5.36 17.17
CA ASP A 233 27.77 -4.98 17.87
C ASP A 233 27.45 -4.21 19.17
N GLU A 234 28.48 -3.90 19.96
CA GLU A 234 28.33 -3.16 21.23
C GLU A 234 27.72 -1.76 21.04
N THR A 235 27.80 -1.21 19.82
CA THR A 235 27.22 0.10 19.46
C THR A 235 25.81 0.00 18.87
N SER A 236 25.26 -1.21 18.72
CA SER A 236 23.97 -1.45 18.07
C SER A 236 22.79 -1.13 18.99
N TYR A 237 21.93 -0.21 18.52
CA TYR A 237 20.79 0.35 19.27
C TYR A 237 19.57 -0.56 19.48
#